data_AF-X0JZY4-F1
#
_entry.id   AF-X0JZY4-F1
#
_cell.length_a   1.000
_cell.length_b   1.000
_cell.length_c   1.000
_cell.angle_alpha   90.00
_cell.angle_beta   90.00
_cell.angle_gamma   90.00
#
_symmetry.space_group_name_H-M   'P 1'
#
loop_
_entity.id
_entity.type
_entity.pdbx_description
1 polymer ?
#
loop_
_entity_poly.entity_id
_entity_poly.type
_entity_poly.pdbx_seq_one_letter_code
_entity_poly.pdbx_strand_id
1 'polypeptide(L)'
;MKQSKWLQIPTEPEGKVPGIYVIGLKRSLKGGKFLNVIETERLIDGLRRYVKGARLCRTNQSQDALDSADKELVKWVSTVDWQGGYNLRPDSMPSPQSIQSDGEFSKIEGLISSFELRCDRQLDPTGKVCQVQSPLYVGCSIDLRERTSKYELHSRGGLLSVNKPLCLVVNILSALEHPVELSV
;
A
#
# COMPACT_ATOMS: atom_id res chain seq x y z
N MET A 1 -8.90 -35.64 8.30
CA MET A 1 -7.98 -34.75 9.03
C MET A 1 -8.82 -33.88 9.97
N LYS A 2 -8.55 -33.89 11.28
CA LYS A 2 -9.25 -33.00 12.22
C LYS A 2 -8.65 -31.61 12.09
N GLN A 3 -9.45 -30.64 11.68
CA GLN A 3 -9.05 -29.23 11.62
C GLN A 3 -8.79 -28.75 13.05
N SER A 4 -7.58 -28.27 13.33
CA SER A 4 -7.16 -27.83 14.66
C SER A 4 -8.01 -26.62 15.10
N LYS A 5 -8.77 -26.76 16.20
CA LYS A 5 -9.64 -25.70 16.75
C LYS A 5 -8.91 -24.38 17.03
N TRP A 6 -7.60 -24.42 17.25
CA TRP A 6 -6.75 -23.23 17.48
C TRP A 6 -6.64 -22.28 16.27
N LEU A 7 -6.98 -22.74 15.06
CA LEU A 7 -7.01 -21.92 13.85
C LEU A 7 -8.38 -21.28 13.59
N GLN A 8 -9.41 -21.59 14.39
CA GLN A 8 -10.72 -20.99 14.22
C GLN A 8 -10.74 -19.60 14.87
N ILE A 9 -11.09 -18.58 14.08
CA ILE A 9 -11.35 -17.24 14.60
C ILE A 9 -12.53 -17.36 15.59
N PRO A 10 -12.39 -16.88 16.84
CA PRO A 10 -13.46 -16.93 17.84
C PRO A 10 -14.74 -16.26 17.35
N THR A 11 -15.89 -16.81 17.71
CA THR A 11 -17.23 -16.31 17.29
C THR A 11 -17.73 -15.18 18.22
N GLU A 12 -18.69 -14.37 17.77
CA GLU A 12 -19.22 -13.18 18.48
C GLU A 12 -19.53 -13.36 19.99
N PRO A 13 -20.00 -14.52 20.50
CA PRO A 13 -20.30 -14.67 21.93
C PRO A 13 -19.08 -14.60 22.85
N GLU A 14 -17.86 -14.70 22.33
CA GLU A 14 -16.63 -14.92 23.13
C GLU A 14 -15.94 -13.63 23.61
N GLY A 15 -16.55 -12.45 23.40
CA GLY A 15 -15.97 -11.17 23.80
C GLY A 15 -14.74 -10.77 22.97
N LYS A 16 -14.00 -9.74 23.40
CA LYS A 16 -12.81 -9.26 22.65
C LYS A 16 -11.77 -10.36 22.51
N VAL A 17 -11.18 -10.49 21.33
CA VAL A 17 -10.17 -11.52 21.03
C VAL A 17 -8.77 -10.89 21.02
N PRO A 18 -8.00 -10.89 22.12
CA PRO A 18 -6.64 -10.37 22.09
C PRO A 18 -5.72 -11.33 21.32
N GLY A 19 -4.73 -10.79 20.62
CA GLY A 19 -3.74 -11.62 19.94
C GLY A 19 -2.82 -10.88 18.98
N ILE A 20 -2.06 -11.65 18.21
CA ILE A 20 -1.14 -11.18 17.18
C ILE A 20 -1.75 -11.51 15.82
N TYR A 21 -1.68 -10.57 14.89
CA TYR A 21 -2.08 -10.78 13.50
C TYR A 21 -0.92 -10.48 12.56
N VAL A 22 -0.98 -11.10 11.39
CA VAL A 22 0.06 -11.01 10.37
C VAL A 22 -0.59 -10.64 9.06
N ILE A 23 -0.08 -9.60 8.40
CA ILE A 23 -0.59 -9.15 7.11
C ILE A 23 0.36 -9.62 6.02
N GLY A 24 -0.21 -10.31 5.04
CA GLY A 24 0.43 -10.63 3.76
C GLY A 24 -0.24 -9.85 2.62
N LEU A 25 0.50 -9.66 1.53
CA LEU A 25 0.06 -9.07 0.29
C LEU A 25 0.44 -9.99 -0.86
N LYS A 26 -0.53 -10.36 -1.68
CA LYS A 26 -0.30 -11.24 -2.83
C LYS A 26 -0.92 -10.62 -4.08
N ARG A 27 -0.36 -10.94 -5.23
CA ARG A 27 -0.97 -10.60 -6.52
C ARG A 27 -2.21 -11.45 -6.73
N SER A 28 -3.32 -10.80 -7.09
CA SER A 28 -4.54 -11.50 -7.45
C SER A 28 -4.26 -12.46 -8.60
N LEU A 29 -4.81 -13.67 -8.51
CA LEU A 29 -4.68 -14.72 -9.52
C LEU A 29 -3.23 -15.21 -9.79
N LYS A 30 -2.28 -14.96 -8.89
CA LYS A 30 -0.87 -15.43 -8.99
C LYS A 30 -0.50 -16.50 -7.97
N GLY A 31 -1.47 -17.30 -7.52
CA GLY A 31 -1.21 -18.45 -6.64
C GLY A 31 -0.58 -18.08 -5.30
N GLY A 32 -0.96 -16.93 -4.72
CA GLY A 32 -0.41 -16.47 -3.45
C GLY A 32 0.97 -15.82 -3.52
N LYS A 33 1.55 -15.69 -4.72
CA LYS A 33 2.84 -15.03 -4.90
C LYS A 33 2.71 -13.51 -4.90
N PHE A 34 3.82 -12.85 -4.59
CA PHE A 34 3.96 -11.40 -4.63
C PHE A 34 4.41 -10.93 -6.02
N LEU A 35 4.95 -9.72 -6.10
CA LEU A 35 5.46 -9.09 -7.32
C LEU A 35 6.67 -9.85 -7.88
N ASN A 36 6.83 -9.81 -9.19
CA ASN A 36 8.12 -10.08 -9.83
C ASN A 36 9.00 -8.81 -9.86
N VAL A 37 10.23 -8.92 -10.36
CA VAL A 37 11.18 -7.79 -10.41
C VAL A 37 10.62 -6.65 -11.25
N ILE A 38 10.06 -6.91 -12.43
CA ILE A 38 9.50 -5.87 -13.32
C ILE A 38 8.35 -5.11 -12.63
N GLU A 39 7.45 -5.84 -11.97
CA GLU A 39 6.35 -5.25 -11.21
C GLU A 39 6.86 -4.45 -10.00
N THR A 40 7.95 -4.91 -9.36
CA THR A 40 8.59 -4.22 -8.24
C THR A 40 9.26 -2.91 -8.69
N GLU A 41 9.92 -2.89 -9.85
CA GLU A 41 10.49 -1.67 -10.44
C GLU A 41 9.41 -0.62 -10.72
N ARG A 42 8.26 -1.06 -11.26
CA ARG A 42 7.10 -0.19 -11.49
C ARG A 42 6.53 0.36 -10.19
N LEU A 43 6.45 -0.47 -9.15
CA LEU A 43 6.03 -0.01 -7.82
C LEU A 43 7.01 1.04 -7.27
N ILE A 44 8.32 0.81 -7.37
CA ILE A 44 9.36 1.76 -6.94
C ILE A 44 9.23 3.09 -7.69
N ASP A 45 9.06 3.06 -9.01
CA ASP A 45 8.83 4.27 -9.80
C ASP A 45 7.56 5.00 -9.35
N GLY A 46 6.45 4.27 -9.19
CA GLY A 46 5.18 4.81 -8.71
C GLY A 46 5.30 5.46 -7.33
N LEU A 47 6.05 4.86 -6.40
CA LEU A 47 6.32 5.41 -5.06
C LEU A 47 7.14 6.69 -5.16
N ARG A 48 8.22 6.71 -5.95
CA ARG A 48 9.06 7.90 -6.16
C ARG A 48 8.27 9.04 -6.78
N ARG A 49 7.44 8.74 -7.79
CA ARG A 49 6.54 9.73 -8.41
C ARG A 49 5.54 10.28 -7.41
N TYR A 50 4.95 9.42 -6.58
CA TYR A 50 4.02 9.85 -5.53
C TYR A 50 4.71 10.75 -4.49
N VAL A 51 5.92 10.39 -4.04
CA VAL A 51 6.70 11.21 -3.10
C VAL A 51 6.99 12.61 -3.69
N LYS A 52 7.48 12.67 -4.92
CA LYS A 52 7.76 13.96 -5.60
C LYS A 52 6.49 14.79 -5.77
N GLY A 53 5.41 14.17 -6.26
CA GLY A 53 4.11 14.82 -6.40
C GLY A 53 3.55 15.33 -5.07
N ALA A 54 3.66 14.52 -4.00
CA ALA A 54 3.19 14.91 -2.67
C ALA A 54 3.98 16.11 -2.10
N ARG A 55 5.27 16.24 -2.41
CA ARG A 55 6.05 17.44 -2.06
C ARG A 55 5.52 18.67 -2.79
N LEU A 56 5.28 18.57 -4.10
CA LEU A 56 4.68 19.66 -4.89
C LEU A 56 3.31 20.07 -4.36
N CYS A 57 2.46 19.10 -4.01
CA CYS A 57 1.15 19.32 -3.41
C CYS A 57 1.19 20.09 -2.08
N ARG A 58 2.31 20.00 -1.37
CA ARG A 58 2.55 20.71 -0.11
C ARG A 58 3.26 22.05 -0.31
N THR A 59 3.68 22.39 -1.52
CA THR A 59 4.13 23.75 -1.83
C THR A 59 2.90 24.65 -1.94
N ASN A 60 2.96 25.89 -1.44
CA ASN A 60 1.86 26.86 -1.55
C ASN A 60 1.71 27.42 -2.98
N GLN A 61 2.11 26.66 -4.00
CA GLN A 61 2.09 27.04 -5.40
C GLN A 61 0.77 26.60 -6.03
N SER A 62 0.20 27.42 -6.92
CA SER A 62 -0.97 27.02 -7.69
C SER A 62 -0.61 25.98 -8.75
N GLN A 63 -1.56 25.12 -9.08
CA GLN A 63 -1.36 24.10 -10.11
C GLN A 63 -1.02 24.69 -11.48
N ASP A 64 -1.52 25.89 -11.79
CA ASP A 64 -1.25 26.59 -13.06
C ASP A 64 0.22 26.96 -13.23
N ALA A 65 0.89 27.27 -12.12
CA ALA A 65 2.30 27.67 -12.10
C ALA A 65 3.28 26.49 -12.22
N LEU A 66 2.78 25.25 -12.20
CA LEU A 66 3.60 24.05 -12.40
C LEU A 66 3.88 23.82 -13.90
N ASP A 67 5.08 23.31 -14.18
CA ASP A 67 5.41 22.85 -15.52
C ASP A 67 4.66 21.55 -15.87
N SER A 68 4.80 21.08 -17.11
CA SER A 68 4.10 19.88 -17.57
C SER A 68 4.52 18.61 -16.81
N ALA A 69 5.79 18.50 -16.39
CA ALA A 69 6.29 17.33 -15.70
C ALA A 69 5.75 17.27 -14.26
N ASP A 70 5.73 18.40 -13.57
CA ASP A 70 5.18 18.56 -12.23
C ASP A 70 3.66 18.33 -12.22
N LYS A 71 2.95 18.80 -13.24
CA LYS A 71 1.51 18.53 -13.41
C LYS A 71 1.22 17.03 -13.49
N GLU A 72 2.04 16.25 -14.18
CA GLU A 72 1.88 14.79 -14.25
C GLU A 72 2.21 14.09 -12.92
N LEU A 73 3.11 14.65 -12.10
CA LEU A 73 3.37 14.15 -10.74
C LEU A 73 2.20 14.43 -9.80
N VAL A 74 1.60 15.62 -9.87
CA VAL A 74 0.41 15.97 -9.09
C VAL A 74 -0.79 15.12 -9.52
N LYS A 75 -1.00 14.95 -10.82
CA LYS A 75 -2.03 14.05 -11.36
C LYS A 75 -1.84 12.60 -10.92
N TRP A 76 -0.58 12.15 -10.80
CA TRP A 76 -0.28 10.82 -10.28
C TRP A 76 -0.71 10.66 -8.81
N VAL A 77 -0.48 11.65 -7.96
CA VAL A 77 -0.99 11.64 -6.57
C VAL A 77 -2.51 11.47 -6.55
N SER A 78 -3.22 12.27 -7.36
CA SER A 78 -4.67 12.17 -7.51
C SER A 78 -5.11 10.78 -7.99
N THR A 79 -4.41 10.20 -8.96
CA THR A 79 -4.73 8.87 -9.50
C THR A 79 -4.59 7.78 -8.44
N VAL A 80 -3.55 7.85 -7.62
CA VAL A 80 -3.29 6.90 -6.53
C VAL A 80 -4.31 7.06 -5.40
N ASP A 81 -4.56 8.28 -4.94
CA ASP A 81 -5.51 8.52 -3.86
C ASP A 81 -6.96 8.18 -4.28
N TRP A 82 -7.31 8.34 -5.55
CA TRP A 82 -8.59 7.87 -6.08
C TRP A 82 -8.82 6.37 -5.85
N GLN A 83 -7.77 5.53 -5.92
CA GLN A 83 -7.88 4.08 -5.67
C GLN A 83 -8.30 3.76 -4.22
N GLY A 84 -7.96 4.65 -3.27
CA GLY A 84 -8.41 4.56 -1.88
C GLY A 84 -9.84 5.06 -1.66
N GLY A 85 -10.53 5.52 -2.71
CA GLY A 85 -11.87 6.09 -2.64
C GLY A 85 -11.91 7.50 -2.06
N TYR A 86 -10.80 8.26 -2.14
CA TYR A 86 -10.73 9.63 -1.66
C TYR A 86 -11.29 10.59 -2.71
N ASN A 87 -12.20 11.48 -2.28
CA ASN A 87 -12.80 12.47 -3.15
C ASN A 87 -11.80 13.59 -3.43
N LEU A 88 -11.38 13.71 -4.68
CA LEU A 88 -10.47 14.75 -5.13
C LEU A 88 -11.28 15.83 -5.84
N ARG A 89 -11.05 17.09 -5.46
CA ARG A 89 -11.61 18.23 -6.18
C ARG A 89 -10.78 18.44 -7.46
N PRO A 90 -11.41 18.46 -8.66
CA PRO A 90 -10.68 18.52 -9.93
C PRO A 90 -9.77 19.74 -10.09
N ASP A 91 -10.19 20.88 -9.52
CA ASP A 91 -9.58 22.19 -9.78
C ASP A 91 -8.71 22.71 -8.63
N SER A 92 -8.30 21.82 -7.71
CA SER A 92 -7.47 22.21 -6.57
C SER A 92 -6.28 21.27 -6.42
N MET A 93 -5.17 21.81 -5.93
CA MET A 93 -4.03 21.00 -5.50
C MET A 93 -4.51 19.90 -4.56
N PRO A 94 -4.25 18.61 -4.88
CA PRO A 94 -4.72 17.52 -4.06
C PRO A 94 -3.98 17.54 -2.72
N SER A 95 -4.66 17.11 -1.65
CA SER A 95 -4.03 16.87 -0.36
C SER A 95 -3.62 15.40 -0.30
N PRO A 96 -2.31 15.06 -0.33
CA PRO A 96 -1.87 13.68 -0.37
C PRO A 96 -2.30 12.94 0.90
N GLN A 97 -3.03 11.83 0.76
CA GLN A 97 -3.62 11.14 1.91
C GLN A 97 -2.59 10.28 2.66
N SER A 98 -1.66 9.68 1.93
CA SER A 98 -0.69 8.73 2.50
C SER A 98 0.56 9.39 3.12
N ILE A 99 0.83 10.67 2.80
CA ILE A 99 1.99 11.42 3.33
C ILE A 99 1.56 12.85 3.65
N GLN A 100 1.43 13.16 4.94
CA GLN A 100 0.95 14.45 5.46
C GLN A 100 2.01 15.19 6.30
N SER A 101 3.13 14.52 6.61
CA SER A 101 4.22 15.06 7.44
C SER A 101 5.59 14.67 6.91
N ASP A 102 6.63 15.38 7.35
CA ASP A 102 8.01 15.11 6.92
C ASP A 102 8.54 13.78 7.46
N GLY A 103 8.09 13.37 8.65
CA GLY A 103 8.39 12.04 9.18
C GLY A 103 7.79 10.91 8.33
N GLU A 104 6.66 11.13 7.66
CA GLU A 104 6.07 10.15 6.75
C GLU A 104 6.84 10.07 5.42
N PHE A 105 7.42 11.17 4.94
CA PHE A 105 8.34 11.11 3.79
C PHE A 105 9.51 10.16 4.08
N SER A 106 10.20 10.31 5.21
CA SER A 106 11.32 9.44 5.57
C SER A 106 10.92 7.96 5.68
N LYS A 107 9.70 7.67 6.16
CA LYS A 107 9.17 6.30 6.21
C LYS A 107 8.95 5.71 4.81
N ILE A 108 8.42 6.48 3.87
CA ILE A 108 8.22 6.02 2.50
C ILE A 108 9.55 5.86 1.76
N GLU A 109 10.54 6.73 2.01
CA GLU A 109 11.89 6.53 1.45
C GLU A 109 12.53 5.23 1.96
N GLY A 110 12.41 4.92 3.25
CA GLY A 110 12.87 3.63 3.79
C GLY A 110 12.14 2.42 3.20
N LEU A 111 10.85 2.58 2.88
CA LEU A 111 10.07 1.55 2.18
C LEU A 111 10.56 1.36 0.73
N ILE A 112 10.85 2.45 0.01
CA ILE A 112 11.44 2.41 -1.33
C ILE A 112 12.76 1.64 -1.30
N SER A 113 13.67 1.99 -0.38
CA SER A 113 14.95 1.28 -0.23
C SER A 113 14.75 -0.22 0.08
N SER A 114 13.73 -0.56 0.85
CA SER A 114 13.41 -1.97 1.13
C SER A 114 12.95 -2.74 -0.11
N PHE A 115 12.21 -2.09 -1.03
CA PHE A 115 11.85 -2.70 -2.31
C PHE A 115 13.02 -2.77 -3.28
N GLU A 116 13.90 -1.77 -3.30
CA GLU A 116 15.14 -1.79 -4.11
C GLU A 116 16.02 -2.97 -3.75
N LEU A 117 16.19 -3.26 -2.44
CA LEU A 117 16.92 -4.45 -1.97
C LEU A 117 16.28 -5.78 -2.42
N ARG A 118 14.95 -5.80 -2.65
CA ARG A 118 14.23 -6.97 -3.18
C ARG A 118 14.25 -7.03 -4.71
N CYS A 119 14.77 -6.00 -5.38
CA CYS A 119 14.72 -5.83 -6.83
C CYS A 119 16.06 -6.18 -7.49
N ASP A 120 16.63 -7.33 -7.13
CA ASP A 120 17.92 -7.77 -7.66
C ASP A 120 17.76 -8.58 -8.96
N ARG A 121 18.15 -7.97 -10.08
CA ARG A 121 18.15 -8.61 -11.41
C ARG A 121 19.22 -9.68 -11.57
N GLN A 122 20.22 -9.76 -10.70
CA GLN A 122 21.20 -10.85 -10.73
C GLN A 122 20.55 -12.18 -10.30
N LEU A 123 19.56 -12.11 -9.40
CA LEU A 123 18.82 -13.28 -8.92
C LEU A 123 17.72 -13.73 -9.89
N ASP A 124 17.12 -12.80 -10.64
CA ASP A 124 16.19 -13.10 -11.73
C ASP A 124 16.46 -12.21 -12.96
N PRO A 125 17.34 -12.65 -13.88
CA PRO A 125 17.64 -11.90 -15.11
C PRO A 125 16.43 -11.72 -16.03
N THR A 126 15.43 -12.60 -15.94
CA THR A 126 14.21 -12.48 -16.75
C THR A 126 13.24 -11.43 -16.22
N GLY A 127 13.34 -11.14 -14.93
CA GLY A 127 12.48 -10.26 -14.15
C GLY A 127 11.02 -10.70 -14.03
N LYS A 128 10.70 -11.94 -14.44
CA LYS A 128 9.33 -12.47 -14.56
C LYS A 128 8.95 -13.42 -13.42
N VAL A 129 9.92 -13.84 -12.60
CA VAL A 129 9.66 -14.77 -11.49
C VAL A 129 9.00 -14.01 -10.35
N CYS A 130 7.75 -14.37 -10.03
CA CYS A 130 7.03 -13.80 -8.90
C CYS A 130 7.64 -14.26 -7.57
N GLN A 131 7.91 -13.30 -6.69
CA GLN A 131 8.56 -13.53 -5.40
C GLN A 131 7.62 -14.20 -4.39
N VAL A 132 8.19 -14.97 -3.47
CA VAL A 132 7.48 -15.39 -2.25
C VAL A 132 7.63 -14.27 -1.22
N GLN A 133 6.52 -13.78 -0.68
CA GLN A 133 6.54 -12.72 0.31
C GLN A 133 6.45 -13.29 1.72
N SER A 134 7.38 -12.86 2.56
CA SER A 134 7.31 -12.98 4.02
C SER A 134 6.26 -12.01 4.57
N PRO A 135 5.68 -12.27 5.77
CA PRO A 135 4.87 -11.30 6.51
C PRO A 135 5.31 -9.84 6.32
N LEU A 136 4.39 -8.97 5.84
CA LEU A 136 4.69 -7.55 5.62
C LEU A 136 4.56 -6.72 6.88
N TYR A 137 3.59 -7.08 7.71
CA TYR A 137 3.29 -6.35 8.93
C TYR A 137 2.79 -7.33 9.98
N VAL A 138 3.32 -7.20 11.19
CA VAL A 138 2.88 -7.95 12.35
C VAL A 138 2.44 -6.94 13.39
N GLY A 139 1.27 -7.15 13.98
CA GLY A 139 0.76 -6.28 15.04
C GLY A 139 0.07 -7.09 16.11
N CYS A 140 -0.14 -6.47 17.27
CA CYS A 140 -1.00 -6.99 18.32
C CYS A 140 -2.28 -6.17 18.42
N SER A 141 -3.37 -6.81 18.88
CA SER A 141 -4.63 -6.14 19.18
C SER A 141 -5.24 -6.74 20.43
N ILE A 142 -6.01 -5.94 21.16
CA ILE A 142 -6.90 -6.42 22.23
C ILE A 142 -8.19 -7.03 21.64
N ASP A 143 -8.49 -6.71 20.38
CA ASP A 143 -9.59 -7.31 19.61
C ASP A 143 -9.13 -7.51 18.16
N LEU A 144 -8.82 -8.76 17.82
CA LEU A 144 -8.37 -9.15 16.49
C LEU A 144 -9.48 -8.91 15.46
N ARG A 145 -10.75 -9.17 15.76
CA ARG A 145 -11.83 -9.05 14.77
C ARG A 145 -12.02 -7.61 14.30
N GLU A 146 -12.05 -6.68 15.24
CA GLU A 146 -12.10 -5.25 14.91
C GLU A 146 -10.86 -4.79 14.14
N ARG A 147 -9.69 -5.36 14.47
CA ARG A 147 -8.43 -4.95 13.84
C ARG A 147 -8.25 -5.52 12.43
N THR A 148 -8.55 -6.80 12.22
CA THR A 148 -8.35 -7.48 10.93
C THR A 148 -9.37 -7.05 9.88
N SER A 149 -10.60 -6.73 10.28
CA SER A 149 -11.63 -6.18 9.36
C SER A 149 -11.22 -4.85 8.72
N LYS A 150 -10.37 -4.05 9.38
CA LYS A 150 -9.82 -2.80 8.80
C LYS A 150 -8.81 -3.03 7.67
N TYR A 151 -8.35 -4.27 7.47
CA TYR A 151 -7.48 -4.64 6.35
C TYR A 151 -8.25 -5.21 5.15
N GLU A 152 -9.57 -5.32 5.23
CA GLU A 152 -10.40 -5.66 4.07
C GLU A 152 -10.29 -4.54 3.04
N LEU A 153 -9.93 -4.89 1.79
CA LEU A 153 -9.66 -3.94 0.70
C LEU A 153 -10.85 -3.01 0.37
N HIS A 154 -12.07 -3.43 0.69
CA HIS A 154 -13.28 -2.63 0.47
C HIS A 154 -13.65 -1.74 1.66
N SER A 155 -12.89 -1.80 2.77
CA SER A 155 -13.08 -0.89 3.89
C SER A 155 -12.57 0.50 3.52
N ARG A 156 -13.49 1.39 3.12
CA ARG A 156 -13.15 2.76 2.71
C ARG A 156 -12.41 3.49 3.84
N GLY A 157 -11.16 3.89 3.60
CA GLY A 157 -10.30 4.56 4.59
C GLY A 157 -9.75 3.67 5.72
N GLY A 158 -10.15 2.40 5.82
CA GLY A 158 -9.75 1.48 6.88
C GLY A 158 -8.23 1.24 6.88
N LEU A 159 -7.69 0.87 5.72
CA LEU A 159 -6.26 0.58 5.57
C LEU A 159 -5.38 1.82 5.82
N LEU A 160 -5.82 3.01 5.38
CA LEU A 160 -5.07 4.27 5.62
C LEU A 160 -4.98 4.60 7.11
N SER A 161 -6.08 4.41 7.86
CA SER A 161 -6.11 4.66 9.30
C SER A 161 -5.21 3.71 10.10
N VAL A 162 -4.92 2.54 9.54
CA VAL A 162 -4.18 1.48 10.22
C VAL A 162 -2.70 1.46 9.83
N ASN A 163 -2.40 1.58 8.54
CA ASN A 163 -1.04 1.52 8.02
C ASN A 163 -0.94 2.28 6.69
N LYS A 164 -0.68 3.59 6.77
CA LYS A 164 -0.54 4.46 5.58
C LYS A 164 0.48 3.96 4.55
N PRO A 165 1.70 3.52 4.92
CA PRO A 165 2.64 2.95 3.94
C PRO A 165 2.08 1.75 3.17
N LEU A 166 1.41 0.82 3.85
CA LEU A 166 0.78 -0.33 3.19
C LEU A 166 -0.38 0.11 2.28
N CYS A 167 -1.20 1.07 2.74
CA CYS A 167 -2.26 1.65 1.93
C CYS A 167 -1.70 2.27 0.64
N LEU A 168 -0.58 3.00 0.73
CA LEU A 168 0.06 3.62 -0.43
C LEU A 168 0.54 2.56 -1.43
N VAL A 169 1.17 1.47 -0.96
CA VAL A 169 1.61 0.36 -1.83
C VAL A 169 0.43 -0.26 -2.55
N VAL A 170 -0.65 -0.58 -1.84
CA VAL A 170 -1.86 -1.16 -2.42
C VAL A 170 -2.46 -0.23 -3.47
N ASN A 171 -2.60 1.06 -3.16
CA ASN A 171 -3.19 2.04 -4.07
C ASN A 171 -2.34 2.26 -5.33
N ILE A 172 -1.01 2.31 -5.20
CA ILE A 172 -0.10 2.41 -6.35
C ILE A 172 -0.23 1.16 -7.23
N LEU A 173 -0.24 -0.03 -6.62
CA LEU A 173 -0.39 -1.27 -7.38
C LEU A 173 -1.73 -1.33 -8.12
N SER A 174 -2.82 -0.88 -7.49
CA SER A 174 -4.12 -0.74 -8.17
C SER A 174 -4.05 0.26 -9.33
N ALA A 175 -3.43 1.44 -9.14
CA ALA A 175 -3.26 2.45 -10.18
C ALA A 175 -2.37 1.99 -11.34
N LEU A 176 -1.46 1.03 -11.11
CA LEU A 176 -0.61 0.38 -12.12
C LEU A 176 -1.29 -0.85 -12.77
N GLU A 177 -2.58 -1.07 -12.53
CA GLU A 177 -3.31 -2.26 -13.00
C GLU A 177 -2.66 -3.57 -12.53
N HIS A 178 -2.11 -3.53 -11.32
CA HIS A 178 -1.50 -4.65 -10.64
C HIS A 178 -2.28 -4.98 -9.35
N PRO A 179 -3.57 -5.37 -9.44
CA PRO A 179 -4.38 -5.62 -8.27
C PRO A 179 -3.76 -6.67 -7.33
N VAL A 180 -3.94 -6.42 -6.04
CA VAL A 180 -3.40 -7.22 -4.95
C VAL A 180 -4.48 -7.53 -3.93
N GLU A 181 -4.30 -8.63 -3.23
CA GLU A 181 -5.14 -9.08 -2.12
C GLU A 181 -4.33 -9.02 -0.83
N LEU A 182 -4.94 -8.46 0.22
CA LEU A 182 -4.45 -8.57 1.58
C LEU A 182 -4.95 -9.88 2.19
N SER A 183 -4.07 -10.58 2.89
CA SER A 183 -4.41 -11.75 3.71
C SER A 183 -4.03 -11.46 5.16
N VAL A 184 -4.90 -11.85 6.09
CA VAL A 184 -4.71 -11.69 7.54
C VAL A 184 -4.75 -13.04 8.23
#